data_AF-K1UM90-F1
#
_entry.id   AF-K1UM90-F1
#
_cell.length_a   1.000
_cell.length_b   1.000
_cell.length_c   1.000
_cell.angle_alpha   90.00
_cell.angle_beta   90.00
_cell.angle_gamma   90.00
#
_symmetry.space_group_name_H-M   'P 1'
#
loop_
_entity.id
_entity.type
_entity.pdbx_description
1 polymer ?
#
loop_
_entity_poly.entity_id
_entity_poly.type
_entity_poly.pdbx_seq_one_letter_code
_entity_poly.pdbx_strand_id
1 'polypeptide(L)'
;MDPAGNLQAGIPLCPPEGDAGTGMAATNSVAPRTGNVSAGTSIFAMVVLEKALSKVYPEIDMVTTPAGDPVAMVHCNNCTSDLNAWVELLAQNAELCGAKVNKGELFTKLFNLSLQGAPDCGGVIP
;
A
#
# COMPACT_ATOMS: atom_id res chain seq x y z
N MET A 1 20.03 19.88 -5.63
CA MET A 1 21.49 19.63 -5.43
C MET A 1 21.94 20.45 -4.22
N ASP A 2 22.81 19.87 -3.39
CA ASP A 2 23.17 20.31 -2.02
C ASP A 2 23.48 21.81 -1.88
N PRO A 3 22.51 22.63 -1.42
CA PRO A 3 22.71 24.08 -1.27
C PRO A 3 23.63 24.43 -0.09
N ALA A 4 23.88 23.49 0.82
CA ALA A 4 24.66 23.71 2.04
C ALA A 4 26.15 23.38 1.87
N GLY A 5 26.54 22.71 0.77
CA GLY A 5 27.95 22.39 0.48
C GLY A 5 28.57 21.35 1.42
N ASN A 6 27.74 20.51 2.03
CA ASN A 6 28.15 19.45 2.96
C ASN A 6 28.67 18.19 2.23
N LEU A 7 28.30 18.01 0.96
CA LEU A 7 28.76 16.91 0.12
C LEU A 7 30.17 17.19 -0.41
N GLN A 8 31.17 16.52 0.18
CA GLN A 8 32.57 16.59 -0.26
C GLN A 8 32.89 15.45 -1.23
N ALA A 9 33.80 15.71 -2.17
CA ALA A 9 34.32 14.68 -3.05
C ALA A 9 35.01 13.57 -2.22
N GLY A 10 34.78 12.31 -2.60
CA GLY A 10 35.33 11.15 -1.88
C GLY A 10 34.51 10.67 -0.70
N ILE A 11 33.31 11.22 -0.46
CA ILE A 11 32.39 10.66 0.54
C ILE A 11 32.03 9.20 0.19
N PRO A 12 32.04 8.27 1.17
CA PRO A 12 31.60 6.91 0.92
C PRO A 12 30.13 6.89 0.50
N LEU A 13 29.82 6.16 -0.57
CA LEU A 13 28.46 5.89 -1.01
C LEU A 13 28.13 4.42 -0.74
N CYS A 14 26.91 4.16 -0.29
CA CYS A 14 26.38 2.80 -0.30
C CYS A 14 26.02 2.39 -1.74
N PRO A 15 26.08 1.08 -2.07
CA PRO A 15 25.48 0.57 -3.29
C PRO A 15 24.01 0.99 -3.38
N PRO A 16 23.50 1.31 -4.59
CA PRO A 16 22.10 1.65 -4.75
C PRO A 16 21.23 0.44 -4.40
N GLU A 17 20.19 0.68 -3.59
CA GLU A 17 19.18 -0.31 -3.21
C GLU A 17 17.82 0.14 -3.76
N GLY A 18 16.98 -0.82 -4.15
CA GLY A 18 15.59 -0.54 -4.52
C GLY A 18 14.78 -0.05 -3.32
N ASP A 19 13.70 0.68 -3.59
CA ASP A 19 12.73 1.13 -2.59
C ASP A 19 12.11 -0.05 -1.81
N ALA A 20 11.75 -1.12 -2.52
CA ALA A 20 11.23 -2.36 -1.94
C ALA A 20 12.21 -3.00 -0.95
N GLY A 21 13.49 -3.13 -1.33
CA GLY A 21 14.56 -3.64 -0.47
C GLY A 21 14.73 -2.81 0.79
N THR A 22 14.80 -1.49 0.61
CA THR A 22 14.93 -0.52 1.69
C THR A 22 13.76 -0.62 2.67
N GLY A 23 12.53 -0.77 2.17
CA GLY A 23 11.33 -0.95 2.98
C GLY A 23 11.35 -2.25 3.80
N MET A 24 11.79 -3.36 3.20
CA MET A 24 11.97 -4.64 3.91
C MET A 24 13.02 -4.54 5.01
N ALA A 25 14.17 -3.93 4.72
CA ALA A 25 15.24 -3.74 5.70
C ALA A 25 14.80 -2.84 6.86
N ALA A 26 14.14 -1.71 6.55
CA ALA A 26 13.66 -0.76 7.55
C ALA A 26 12.60 -1.34 8.49
N THR A 27 11.82 -2.32 8.02
CA THR A 27 10.76 -2.99 8.79
C THR A 27 11.18 -4.33 9.38
N ASN A 28 12.46 -4.73 9.24
CA ASN A 28 12.98 -6.04 9.62
C ASN A 28 12.16 -7.22 9.04
N SER A 29 11.66 -7.05 7.83
CA SER A 29 10.81 -8.02 7.12
C SER A 29 11.58 -8.69 6.00
N VAL A 30 12.70 -9.32 6.36
CA VAL A 30 13.67 -9.93 5.43
C VAL A 30 13.77 -11.45 5.55
N ALA A 31 13.13 -12.06 6.56
CA ALA A 31 13.17 -13.51 6.77
C ALA A 31 11.94 -14.18 6.14
N PRO A 32 12.02 -15.46 5.72
CA PRO A 32 10.85 -16.19 5.24
C PRO A 32 9.67 -16.09 6.21
N ARG A 33 8.45 -15.93 5.66
CA ARG A 33 7.20 -15.75 6.42
C ARG A 33 7.09 -14.42 7.16
N THR A 34 7.97 -13.47 6.87
CA THR A 34 7.80 -12.06 7.26
C THR A 34 7.33 -11.25 6.06
N GLY A 35 6.77 -10.08 6.34
CA GLY A 35 6.31 -9.18 5.30
C GLY A 35 5.99 -7.82 5.85
N ASN A 36 6.00 -6.83 4.97
CA ASN A 36 5.63 -5.47 5.30
C ASN A 36 4.53 -4.98 4.36
N VAL A 37 3.74 -4.04 4.86
CA VAL A 37 2.65 -3.40 4.13
C VAL A 37 2.80 -1.90 4.29
N SER A 38 2.67 -1.19 3.19
CA SER A 38 2.43 0.24 3.18
C SER A 38 1.05 0.51 2.62
N ALA A 39 0.31 1.37 3.31
CA ALA A 39 -1.04 1.75 2.92
C ALA A 39 -1.14 3.29 2.88
N GLY A 40 -1.15 3.84 1.67
CA GLY A 40 -1.32 5.26 1.41
C GLY A 40 -2.31 5.49 0.28
N THR A 41 -1.97 6.38 -0.66
CA THR A 41 -2.72 6.55 -1.91
C THR A 41 -2.82 5.23 -2.67
N SER A 42 -1.70 4.50 -2.74
CA SER A 42 -1.60 3.10 -3.18
C SER A 42 -1.26 2.18 -1.99
N ILE A 43 -1.47 0.88 -2.16
CA ILE A 43 -1.01 -0.16 -1.23
C ILE A 43 0.07 -0.99 -1.90
N PHE A 44 1.12 -1.29 -1.16
CA PHE A 44 2.07 -2.34 -1.52
C PHE A 44 2.25 -3.28 -0.34
N ALA A 45 2.24 -4.57 -0.64
CA ALA A 45 2.52 -5.64 0.30
C ALA A 45 3.68 -6.47 -0.24
N MET A 46 4.69 -6.70 0.60
CA MET A 46 5.83 -7.55 0.31
C MET A 46 5.87 -8.69 1.31
N VAL A 47 5.91 -9.93 0.81
CA VAL A 47 5.95 -11.14 1.64
C VAL A 47 7.12 -12.02 1.21
N VAL A 48 8.03 -12.30 2.14
CA VAL A 48 9.18 -13.18 1.90
C VAL A 48 8.69 -14.62 1.88
N LEU A 49 8.90 -15.30 0.76
CA LEU A 49 8.35 -16.62 0.50
C LEU A 49 9.21 -17.72 1.14
N GLU A 50 8.57 -18.67 1.81
CA GLU A 50 9.21 -19.92 2.24
C GLU A 50 9.39 -20.90 1.07
N LYS A 51 8.51 -20.81 0.06
CA LYS A 51 8.46 -21.69 -1.10
C LYS A 51 8.19 -20.89 -2.37
N ALA A 52 8.71 -21.37 -3.50
CA ALA A 52 8.41 -20.78 -4.79
C ALA A 52 6.89 -20.80 -5.09
N LEU A 53 6.42 -19.83 -5.87
CA LEU A 53 5.05 -19.81 -6.37
C LEU A 53 4.78 -21.05 -7.23
N SER A 54 3.59 -21.64 -7.08
CA SER A 54 3.22 -22.88 -7.80
C SER A 54 3.02 -22.69 -9.31
N LYS A 55 2.76 -21.45 -9.73
CA LYS A 55 2.51 -21.02 -11.10
C LYS A 55 2.71 -19.50 -11.20
N VAL A 56 2.58 -18.96 -12.42
CA VAL A 56 2.55 -17.51 -12.65
C VAL A 56 1.21 -16.94 -12.17
N TYR A 57 1.28 -15.83 -11.44
CA TYR A 57 0.13 -15.03 -11.02
C TYR A 57 0.36 -13.61 -11.56
N PRO A 58 -0.43 -13.14 -12.54
CA PRO A 58 -0.25 -11.82 -13.16
C PRO A 58 -0.30 -10.64 -12.18
N GLU A 59 -0.94 -10.83 -11.03
CA GLU A 59 -1.12 -9.83 -9.98
C GLU A 59 0.06 -9.77 -8.99
N ILE A 60 1.03 -10.68 -9.11
CA ILE A 60 2.18 -10.79 -8.21
C ILE A 60 3.46 -10.51 -8.98
N ASP A 61 4.14 -9.44 -8.58
CA ASP A 61 5.50 -9.14 -9.03
C ASP A 61 6.51 -9.87 -8.14
N MET A 62 7.52 -10.48 -8.76
CA MET A 62 8.59 -11.16 -8.02
C MET A 62 9.78 -10.22 -7.83
N VAL A 63 10.14 -10.00 -6.56
CA VAL A 63 11.36 -9.27 -6.16
C VAL A 63 12.18 -10.14 -5.20
N THR A 64 13.29 -9.62 -4.68
CA THR A 64 14.14 -10.34 -3.72
C THR A 64 14.48 -9.50 -2.50
N THR A 65 14.72 -10.16 -1.37
CA THR A 65 15.38 -9.52 -0.22
C THR A 65 16.81 -9.11 -0.59
N PRO A 66 17.49 -8.25 0.19
CA PRO A 66 18.91 -7.94 -0.02
C PRO A 66 19.82 -9.17 -0.01
N ALA A 67 19.41 -10.23 0.68
CA ALA A 67 20.11 -11.52 0.72
C ALA A 67 19.77 -12.45 -0.47
N GLY A 68 18.82 -12.07 -1.32
CA GLY A 68 18.42 -12.83 -2.51
C GLY A 68 17.23 -13.77 -2.30
N ASP A 69 16.56 -13.75 -1.14
CA ASP A 69 15.39 -14.59 -0.90
C ASP A 69 14.19 -14.12 -1.73
N PRO A 70 13.36 -15.02 -2.26
CA PRO A 70 12.23 -14.65 -3.11
C PRO A 70 11.13 -13.93 -2.32
N VAL A 71 10.61 -12.86 -2.89
CA VAL A 71 9.55 -12.02 -2.31
C VAL A 71 8.42 -11.87 -3.31
N ALA A 72 7.20 -12.14 -2.86
CA ALA A 72 5.99 -11.79 -3.60
C ALA A 72 5.61 -10.34 -3.24
N MET A 73 5.54 -9.49 -4.26
CA MET A 73 5.06 -8.12 -4.16
C MET A 73 3.67 -8.03 -4.79
N VAL A 74 2.72 -7.49 -4.05
CA VAL A 74 1.40 -7.11 -4.56
C VAL A 74 1.32 -5.60 -4.50
N HIS A 75 0.97 -4.97 -5.62
CA HIS A 75 0.78 -3.53 -5.71
C HIS A 75 -0.65 -3.22 -6.17
N CYS A 76 -1.37 -2.47 -5.34
CA CYS A 76 -2.69 -1.96 -5.65
C CYS A 76 -2.61 -0.44 -5.79
N ASN A 77 -2.85 0.06 -7.00
CA ASN A 77 -2.80 1.50 -7.30
C ASN A 77 -3.90 2.30 -6.59
N ASN A 78 -4.94 1.63 -6.11
CA ASN A 78 -6.14 2.26 -5.58
C ASN A 78 -6.32 1.84 -4.12
N CYS A 79 -6.04 2.76 -3.20
CA CYS A 79 -6.34 2.59 -1.78
C CYS A 79 -7.17 3.77 -1.27
N THR A 80 -6.52 4.75 -0.64
CA THR A 80 -7.26 5.85 0.02
C THR A 80 -7.90 6.80 -0.99
N SER A 81 -7.37 6.93 -2.22
CA SER A 81 -7.92 7.82 -3.24
C SER A 81 -9.38 7.52 -3.61
N ASP A 82 -9.69 6.26 -3.90
CA ASP A 82 -11.03 5.86 -4.31
C ASP A 82 -12.00 6.02 -3.15
N LEU A 83 -11.57 5.61 -1.96
CA LEU A 83 -12.39 5.73 -0.76
C LEU A 83 -12.63 7.19 -0.38
N ASN A 84 -11.63 8.06 -0.54
CA ASN A 84 -11.77 9.50 -0.35
C ASN A 84 -12.76 10.09 -1.36
N ALA A 85 -12.72 9.67 -2.63
CA ALA A 85 -13.67 10.14 -3.64
C ALA A 85 -15.12 9.77 -3.29
N TRP A 86 -15.36 8.54 -2.80
CA TRP A 86 -16.67 8.11 -2.33
C TRP A 86 -17.13 8.88 -1.09
N VAL A 87 -16.28 9.03 -0.08
CA VAL A 87 -16.58 9.80 1.14
C VAL A 87 -16.91 11.25 0.79
N GLU A 88 -16.16 11.84 -0.14
CA GLU A 88 -16.38 13.21 -0.61
C GLU A 88 -17.74 13.35 -1.29
N LEU A 89 -18.08 12.45 -2.24
CA LEU A 89 -19.35 12.47 -2.95
C LEU A 89 -20.55 12.31 -2.00
N LEU A 90 -20.45 11.38 -1.05
CA LEU A 90 -21.51 11.13 -0.07
C LEU A 90 -21.65 12.28 0.92
N ALA A 91 -20.54 12.90 1.33
CA ALA A 91 -20.55 14.08 2.19
C ALA A 91 -21.24 15.26 1.50
N GLN A 92 -20.86 15.58 0.26
CA GLN A 92 -21.45 16.67 -0.51
C GLN A 92 -22.96 16.47 -0.71
N ASN A 93 -23.40 15.25 -1.02
CA ASN A 93 -24.83 14.94 -1.14
C ASN A 93 -25.59 15.17 0.19
N ALA A 94 -25.04 14.69 1.31
CA ALA A 94 -25.67 14.85 2.61
C ALA A 94 -25.71 16.34 3.05
N GLU A 95 -24.66 17.11 2.75
CA GLU A 95 -24.62 18.57 2.99
C GLU A 95 -25.69 19.31 2.18
N LEU A 96 -25.90 18.93 0.91
CA LEU A 96 -26.98 19.49 0.08
C LEU A 96 -28.37 19.18 0.64
N CYS A 97 -28.54 18.07 1.36
CA CYS A 97 -29.75 17.73 2.09
C CYS A 97 -29.86 18.40 3.47
N GLY A 98 -28.93 19.29 3.84
CA GLY A 98 -28.95 20.03 5.10
C GLY A 98 -28.32 19.28 6.28
N ALA A 99 -27.65 18.15 6.05
CA ALA A 99 -26.94 17.45 7.11
C ALA A 99 -25.59 18.13 7.41
N LYS A 100 -25.19 18.16 8.68
CA LYS A 100 -23.81 18.49 9.06
C LYS A 100 -22.97 17.23 8.99
N VAL A 101 -22.00 17.22 8.08
CA VAL A 101 -21.15 16.04 7.84
C VAL A 101 -19.76 16.27 8.42
N ASN A 102 -19.32 15.37 9.28
CA ASN A 102 -17.90 15.21 9.62
C ASN A 102 -17.32 14.12 8.71
N LYS A 103 -16.41 14.48 7.80
CA LYS A 103 -15.84 13.54 6.82
C LYS A 103 -15.05 12.41 7.48
N GLY A 104 -14.34 12.66 8.58
CA GLY A 104 -13.61 11.62 9.30
C GLY A 104 -14.53 10.61 9.99
N GLU A 105 -15.65 11.09 10.54
CA GLU A 105 -16.68 10.23 11.11
C GLU A 105 -17.42 9.42 10.03
N LEU A 106 -17.76 10.07 8.90
CA LEU A 106 -18.37 9.43 7.75
C LEU A 106 -17.47 8.32 7.19
N PHE A 107 -16.19 8.61 7.01
CA PHE A 107 -15.17 7.64 6.61
C PHE A 107 -15.18 6.42 7.52
N THR A 108 -15.09 6.64 8.84
CA THR A 108 -15.05 5.57 9.84
C THR A 108 -16.33 4.73 9.81
N LYS A 109 -17.49 5.36 9.67
CA LYS A 109 -18.79 4.68 9.59
C LYS A 109 -18.92 3.82 8.33
N LEU A 110 -18.58 4.37 7.17
CA LEU A 110 -18.63 3.64 5.90
C LEU A 110 -17.65 2.46 5.88
N PHE A 111 -16.44 2.64 6.40
CA PHE A 111 -15.44 1.57 6.46
C PHE A 111 -15.86 0.43 7.39
N ASN A 112 -16.50 0.73 8.52
CA ASN A 112 -17.03 -0.32 9.39
C ASN A 112 -18.27 -1.01 8.80
N LEU A 113 -19.10 -0.28 8.05
CA LEU A 113 -20.29 -0.84 7.40
C LEU A 113 -19.92 -1.78 6.25
N SER A 114 -18.81 -1.53 5.54
CA SER A 114 -18.37 -2.37 4.42
C SER A 114 -18.08 -3.81 4.84
N LEU A 115 -17.76 -4.06 6.12
CA LEU A 115 -17.61 -5.40 6.69
C LEU A 115 -18.89 -6.25 6.64
N GLN A 116 -20.04 -5.61 6.43
CA GLN A 116 -21.35 -6.26 6.29
C GLN A 116 -21.78 -6.41 4.82
N GLY A 117 -20.95 -5.93 3.88
CA GLY A 117 -21.22 -5.99 2.45
C GLY A 117 -21.23 -7.42 1.91
N ALA A 118 -22.02 -7.65 0.87
CA ALA A 118 -21.99 -8.91 0.14
C ALA A 118 -20.64 -9.04 -0.63
N PRO A 119 -20.12 -10.27 -0.84
CA PRO A 119 -18.86 -10.48 -1.56
C PRO A 119 -18.84 -9.91 -2.99
N ASP A 120 -20.00 -9.83 -3.63
CA ASP A 120 -20.22 -9.26 -4.97
C ASP A 120 -20.66 -7.78 -4.93
N CYS A 121 -20.55 -7.14 -3.76
CA CYS A 121 -21.06 -5.81 -3.48
C CYS A 121 -22.55 -5.62 -3.86
N GLY A 122 -23.36 -6.68 -3.80
CA GLY A 122 -24.77 -6.64 -4.20
C GLY A 122 -24.96 -6.63 -5.71
N GLY A 123 -24.09 -7.30 -6.46
CA GLY A 123 -24.08 -7.35 -7.92
C GLY A 123 -23.45 -6.15 -8.61
N VAL A 124 -22.74 -5.30 -7.85
CA VAL A 124 -22.01 -4.14 -8.39
C VAL A 124 -20.70 -4.59 -9.05
N ILE A 125 -20.11 -5.69 -8.56
CA ILE A 125 -18.96 -6.34 -9.18
C ILE A 125 -19.35 -7.75 -9.69
N PRO A 126 -18.74 -8.22 -10.80
CA PRO A 126 -19.07 -9.51 -11.41
C PRO A 126 -18.81 -10.72 -10.51
#